data_AF-A0A7S4B5V2-F1
#
_entry.id   AF-A0A7S4B5V2-F1
#
_cell.length_a   1.000
_cell.length_b   1.000
_cell.length_c   1.000
_cell.angle_alpha   90.00
_cell.angle_beta   90.00
_cell.angle_gamma   90.00
#
_symmetry.space_group_name_H-M   'P 1'
#
loop_
_entity.id
_entity.type
_entity.pdbx_description
1 polymer ?
#
loop_
_entity_poly.entity_id
_entity_poly.type
_entity_poly.pdbx_seq_one_letter_code
_entity_poly.pdbx_strand_id
1 'polypeptide(L)'
;MPEFVNPKYVDASRSSFKSPTRLECMMQDLPWLLPADANVSFTSFDADLFYSPVKNSLADARKKAASGLSAACAATGESSLFRFNAALMRAAGAQVESGGERSVSGIPVMMEPQLVLSPAFRSTVSSAMHKLGGAQIKITARSSLVLDGEDIKVEQLDLDGAARISCVLGASVTIRKLTVHNKGRVLRELSQEEMASPATPELLKLRGYTFDIVEERRIQFDEPGVYVIEE
;
A
#
# COMPACT_ATOMS: atom_id res chain seq x y z
N MET A 1 -10.40 -14.00 -29.22
CA MET A 1 -11.17 -14.31 -28.00
C MET A 1 -12.65 -14.16 -28.29
N PRO A 2 -13.57 -14.84 -27.57
CA PRO A 2 -14.98 -14.47 -27.59
C PRO A 2 -15.15 -12.97 -27.36
N GLU A 3 -16.03 -12.37 -28.16
CA GLU A 3 -16.36 -10.94 -28.08
C GLU A 3 -17.72 -10.75 -27.42
N PHE A 4 -17.90 -9.62 -26.76
CA PHE A 4 -19.16 -9.20 -26.15
C PHE A 4 -19.38 -7.70 -26.31
N VAL A 5 -20.59 -7.23 -25.96
CA VAL A 5 -20.93 -5.80 -25.89
C VAL A 5 -21.54 -5.48 -24.52
N ASN A 6 -21.18 -4.34 -23.94
CA ASN A 6 -21.72 -3.85 -22.65
C ASN A 6 -22.30 -2.43 -22.76
N PRO A 7 -23.38 -2.23 -23.54
CA PRO A 7 -23.97 -0.91 -23.75
C PRO A 7 -24.46 -0.29 -22.43
N LYS A 8 -24.15 1.00 -22.23
CA LYS A 8 -24.73 1.81 -21.16
C LYS A 8 -25.91 2.58 -21.71
N TYR A 9 -27.09 2.35 -21.15
CA TYR A 9 -28.33 2.97 -21.59
C TYR A 9 -28.65 4.21 -20.75
N VAL A 10 -29.37 5.17 -21.35
CA VAL A 10 -29.83 6.39 -20.66
C VAL A 10 -30.79 6.03 -19.52
N ASP A 11 -31.67 5.05 -19.78
CA ASP A 11 -32.70 4.60 -18.87
C ASP A 11 -33.02 3.10 -19.05
N ALA A 12 -34.01 2.63 -18.30
CA ALA A 12 -34.43 1.24 -18.29
C ALA A 12 -35.12 0.77 -19.60
N SER A 13 -35.55 1.68 -20.49
CA SER A 13 -36.16 1.32 -21.79
C SER A 13 -35.15 0.70 -22.76
N ARG A 14 -33.85 0.97 -22.54
CA ARG A 14 -32.74 0.50 -23.38
C ARG A 14 -32.84 0.86 -24.86
N SER A 15 -33.57 1.95 -25.17
CA SER A 15 -33.80 2.44 -26.54
C SER A 15 -32.69 3.38 -27.05
N SER A 16 -31.93 3.99 -26.15
CA SER A 16 -30.85 4.93 -26.47
C SER A 16 -29.61 4.70 -25.61
N PHE A 17 -28.43 4.83 -26.22
CA PHE A 17 -27.17 4.73 -25.51
C PHE A 17 -26.83 6.04 -24.81
N LYS A 18 -26.35 5.93 -23.57
CA LYS A 18 -25.80 7.05 -22.79
C LYS A 18 -24.44 7.51 -23.33
N SER A 19 -23.72 6.62 -23.99
CA SER A 19 -22.42 6.86 -24.62
C SER A 19 -22.20 5.83 -25.75
N PRO A 20 -21.40 6.13 -26.79
CA PRO A 20 -21.06 5.14 -27.81
C PRO A 20 -20.58 3.81 -27.22
N THR A 21 -21.07 2.70 -27.77
CA THR A 21 -20.67 1.35 -27.36
C THR A 21 -19.69 0.74 -28.36
N ARG A 22 -18.97 -0.30 -27.94
CA ARG A 22 -17.96 -1.00 -28.75
C ARG A 22 -18.00 -2.49 -28.45
N LEU A 23 -17.43 -3.28 -29.36
CA LEU A 23 -17.05 -4.65 -29.07
C LEU A 23 -15.92 -4.66 -28.04
N GLU A 24 -16.00 -5.61 -27.11
CA GLU A 24 -15.02 -5.83 -26.06
C GLU A 24 -14.68 -7.33 -26.03
N CYS A 25 -13.49 -7.67 -25.56
CA CYS A 25 -13.12 -9.04 -25.21
C CYS A 25 -12.35 -9.01 -23.90
N MET A 26 -12.33 -10.14 -23.18
CA MET A 26 -11.59 -10.24 -21.92
C MET A 26 -10.32 -11.06 -22.10
N MET A 27 -9.20 -10.56 -21.55
CA MET A 27 -7.95 -11.32 -21.55
C MET A 27 -8.08 -12.67 -20.83
N GLN A 28 -8.89 -12.71 -19.76
CA GLN A 28 -9.13 -13.92 -18.99
C GLN A 28 -10.04 -14.94 -19.70
N ASP A 29 -10.58 -14.63 -20.88
CA ASP A 29 -11.34 -15.59 -21.66
C ASP A 29 -10.44 -16.57 -22.43
N LEU A 30 -9.11 -16.38 -22.43
CA LEU A 30 -8.15 -17.27 -23.10
C LEU A 30 -8.42 -18.78 -22.88
N PRO A 31 -8.78 -19.25 -21.66
CA PRO A 31 -9.06 -20.67 -21.43
C PRO A 31 -10.14 -21.26 -22.32
N TRP A 32 -11.10 -20.46 -22.83
CA TRP A 32 -12.17 -20.93 -23.73
C TRP A 32 -11.66 -21.34 -25.11
N LEU A 33 -10.44 -20.94 -25.49
CA LEU A 33 -9.83 -21.31 -26.77
C LEU A 33 -8.87 -22.48 -26.66
N LEU A 34 -8.61 -22.97 -25.44
CA LEU A 34 -7.69 -24.08 -25.25
C LEU A 34 -8.36 -25.41 -25.63
N PRO A 35 -7.59 -26.40 -26.13
CA PRO A 35 -8.08 -27.76 -26.34
C PRO A 35 -8.73 -28.35 -25.08
N ALA A 36 -9.63 -29.32 -25.27
CA ALA A 36 -10.34 -29.95 -24.15
C ALA A 36 -9.42 -30.70 -23.16
N ASP A 37 -8.24 -31.09 -23.61
CA ASP A 37 -7.19 -31.74 -22.82
C ASP A 37 -6.15 -30.77 -22.24
N ALA A 38 -6.32 -29.46 -22.44
CA ALA A 38 -5.44 -28.47 -21.87
C ALA A 38 -5.59 -28.36 -20.34
N ASN A 39 -4.47 -28.26 -19.64
CA ASN A 39 -4.45 -28.07 -18.21
C ASN A 39 -4.78 -26.61 -17.84
N VAL A 40 -5.95 -26.39 -17.23
CA VAL A 40 -6.39 -25.10 -16.70
C VAL A 40 -6.65 -25.24 -15.20
N SER A 41 -6.12 -24.33 -14.40
CA SER A 41 -6.27 -24.33 -12.95
C SER A 41 -6.33 -22.91 -12.40
N PHE A 42 -6.69 -22.78 -11.13
CA PHE A 42 -6.74 -21.53 -10.39
C PHE A 42 -6.03 -21.69 -9.05
N THR A 43 -5.46 -20.59 -8.53
CA THR A 43 -4.92 -20.52 -7.18
C THR A 43 -5.71 -19.49 -6.41
N SER A 44 -6.24 -19.88 -5.25
CA SER A 44 -6.97 -18.98 -4.37
C SER A 44 -6.00 -18.32 -3.39
N PHE A 45 -6.15 -17.01 -3.22
CA PHE A 45 -5.42 -16.22 -2.23
C PHE A 45 -6.41 -15.54 -1.32
N ASP A 46 -5.96 -15.22 -0.10
CA ASP A 46 -6.71 -14.38 0.82
C ASP A 46 -6.94 -12.99 0.17
N ALA A 47 -8.20 -12.59 0.04
CA ALA A 47 -8.55 -11.35 -0.64
C ALA A 47 -8.11 -10.11 0.15
N ASP A 48 -8.08 -10.18 1.48
CA ASP A 48 -7.77 -9.03 2.33
C ASP A 48 -6.29 -8.66 2.33
N LEU A 49 -5.41 -9.62 2.01
CA LEU A 49 -3.97 -9.40 1.87
C LEU A 49 -3.49 -9.26 0.43
N PHE A 50 -4.13 -9.94 -0.53
CA PHE A 50 -3.61 -10.07 -1.90
C PHE A 50 -4.46 -9.41 -2.98
N TYR A 51 -5.63 -8.84 -2.65
CA TYR A 51 -6.50 -8.16 -3.61
C TYR A 51 -6.85 -6.73 -3.18
N SER A 52 -6.03 -5.77 -3.62
CA SER A 52 -6.16 -4.34 -3.24
C SER A 52 -6.29 -3.41 -4.45
N PRO A 53 -7.34 -3.53 -5.28
CA PRO A 53 -7.51 -2.70 -6.47
C PRO A 53 -7.81 -1.23 -6.10
N VAL A 54 -7.24 -0.31 -6.87
CA VAL A 54 -7.58 1.12 -6.86
C VAL A 54 -8.32 1.45 -8.14
N LYS A 55 -9.65 1.41 -8.10
CA LYS A 55 -10.50 1.53 -9.31
C LYS A 55 -11.70 2.47 -9.16
N ASN A 56 -12.01 2.90 -7.94
CA ASN A 56 -13.13 3.80 -7.67
C ASN A 56 -12.64 5.18 -7.23
N SER A 57 -13.37 6.21 -7.66
CA SER A 57 -13.25 7.57 -7.11
C SER A 57 -13.65 7.60 -5.63
N LEU A 58 -13.26 8.64 -4.87
CA LEU A 58 -13.72 8.81 -3.48
C LEU A 58 -15.25 8.87 -3.37
N ALA A 59 -15.92 9.46 -4.37
CA ALA A 59 -17.38 9.56 -4.38
C ALA A 59 -18.05 8.18 -4.54
N ASP A 60 -17.56 7.35 -5.46
CA ASP A 60 -18.10 5.99 -5.66
C ASP A 60 -17.69 5.04 -4.55
N ALA A 61 -16.48 5.21 -4.03
CA ALA A 61 -15.96 4.43 -2.91
C ALA A 61 -16.80 4.62 -1.64
N ARG A 62 -17.20 5.86 -1.32
CA ARG A 62 -18.16 6.15 -0.24
C ARG A 62 -19.49 5.43 -0.43
N LYS A 63 -20.08 5.49 -1.62
CA LYS A 63 -21.36 4.82 -1.93
C LYS A 63 -21.24 3.30 -1.75
N LYS A 64 -20.14 2.71 -2.23
CA LYS A 64 -19.85 1.29 -2.08
C LYS A 64 -19.68 0.88 -0.62
N ALA A 65 -18.86 1.63 0.13
CA ALA A 65 -18.64 1.39 1.56
C ALA A 65 -19.95 1.46 2.36
N ALA A 66 -20.78 2.47 2.10
CA ALA A 66 -22.09 2.60 2.74
C ALA A 66 -23.06 1.44 2.41
N SER A 67 -22.84 0.73 1.30
CA SER A 67 -23.61 -0.46 0.90
C SER A 67 -22.97 -1.77 1.36
N GLY A 68 -21.93 -1.73 2.22
CA GLY A 68 -21.20 -2.91 2.67
C GLY A 68 -20.29 -3.55 1.61
N LEU A 69 -20.00 -2.84 0.51
CA LEU A 69 -19.11 -3.29 -0.56
C LEU A 69 -17.71 -2.68 -0.41
N SER A 70 -16.70 -3.38 -0.95
CA SER A 70 -15.33 -2.86 -0.98
C SER A 70 -15.24 -1.51 -1.69
N ALA A 71 -14.66 -0.54 -0.99
CA ALA A 71 -14.44 0.82 -1.48
C ALA A 71 -13.47 0.85 -2.65
N ALA A 72 -12.45 -0.02 -2.67
CA ALA A 72 -11.46 -0.18 -3.75
C ALA A 72 -11.00 1.15 -4.39
N CYS A 73 -10.58 2.08 -3.54
CA CYS A 73 -10.05 3.40 -3.87
C CYS A 73 -8.62 3.57 -3.38
N ALA A 74 -8.00 4.73 -3.66
CA ALA A 74 -6.60 4.98 -3.30
C ALA A 74 -6.33 4.85 -1.80
N ALA A 75 -7.25 5.33 -0.95
CA ALA A 75 -7.14 5.22 0.51
C ALA A 75 -7.11 3.76 0.98
N THR A 76 -8.02 2.91 0.49
CA THR A 76 -8.03 1.48 0.84
C THR A 76 -6.84 0.73 0.26
N GLY A 77 -6.36 1.13 -0.92
CA GLY A 77 -5.16 0.54 -1.54
C GLY A 77 -3.91 0.81 -0.71
N GLU A 78 -3.70 2.07 -0.28
CA GLU A 78 -2.57 2.46 0.58
C GLU A 78 -2.64 1.78 1.95
N SER A 79 -3.81 1.78 2.59
CA SER A 79 -4.04 1.03 3.85
C SER A 79 -3.72 -0.46 3.73
N SER A 80 -4.06 -1.09 2.59
CA SER A 80 -3.74 -2.50 2.35
C SER A 80 -2.24 -2.76 2.26
N LEU A 81 -1.46 -1.82 1.69
CA LEU A 81 0.00 -1.92 1.64
C LEU A 81 0.61 -1.87 3.05
N PHE A 82 0.14 -0.96 3.90
CA PHE A 82 0.60 -0.88 5.29
C PHE A 82 0.26 -2.15 6.06
N ARG A 83 -0.97 -2.66 5.90
CA ARG A 83 -1.40 -3.93 6.51
C ARG A 83 -0.55 -5.11 6.04
N PHE A 84 -0.29 -5.22 4.75
CA PHE A 84 0.54 -6.29 4.20
C PHE A 84 1.97 -6.23 4.77
N ASN A 85 2.58 -5.04 4.80
CA ASN A 85 3.94 -4.89 5.35
C ASN A 85 3.97 -5.15 6.86
N ALA A 86 2.96 -4.74 7.62
CA ALA A 86 2.83 -5.07 9.04
C ALA A 86 2.72 -6.58 9.26
N ALA A 87 1.85 -7.26 8.49
CA ALA A 87 1.72 -8.72 8.55
C ALA A 87 3.03 -9.44 8.19
N LEU A 88 3.75 -8.95 7.17
CA LEU A 88 5.06 -9.49 6.77
C LEU A 88 6.12 -9.32 7.86
N MET A 89 6.20 -8.14 8.49
CA MET A 89 7.14 -7.90 9.58
C MET A 89 6.80 -8.75 10.81
N ARG A 90 5.52 -8.88 11.17
CA ARG A 90 5.06 -9.78 12.25
C ARG A 90 5.41 -11.24 11.94
N ALA A 91 5.22 -11.69 10.70
CA ALA A 91 5.60 -13.03 10.26
C ALA A 91 7.12 -13.28 10.38
N ALA A 92 7.95 -12.25 10.17
CA ALA A 92 9.39 -12.31 10.37
C ALA A 92 9.83 -12.28 11.85
N GLY A 93 8.89 -12.14 12.80
CA GLY A 93 9.15 -12.13 14.25
C GLY A 93 9.17 -10.75 14.90
N ALA A 94 8.89 -9.67 14.15
CA ALA A 94 8.83 -8.32 14.70
C ALA A 94 7.59 -8.10 15.58
N GLN A 95 7.75 -7.29 16.63
CA GLN A 95 6.66 -6.80 17.48
C GLN A 95 6.10 -5.51 16.89
N VAL A 96 5.15 -5.64 15.97
CA VAL A 96 4.45 -4.50 15.37
C VAL A 96 3.06 -4.39 15.98
N GLU A 97 2.78 -3.32 16.71
CA GLU A 97 1.46 -3.06 17.28
C GLU A 97 0.39 -2.94 16.18
N SER A 98 -0.86 -3.26 16.53
CA SER A 98 -1.98 -3.18 15.59
C SER A 98 -2.47 -1.74 15.42
N GLY A 99 -2.79 -1.38 14.19
CA GLY A 99 -3.48 -0.15 13.85
C GLY A 99 -4.91 -0.06 14.37
N GLY A 100 -5.58 1.04 14.00
CA GLY A 100 -6.96 1.33 14.39
C GLY A 100 -7.82 1.76 13.20
N GLU A 101 -9.14 1.54 13.30
CA GLU A 101 -10.06 1.96 12.26
C GLU A 101 -10.07 3.49 12.20
N ARG A 102 -10.09 4.02 10.98
CA ARG A 102 -10.15 5.44 10.68
C ARG A 102 -11.17 5.66 9.57
N SER A 103 -11.79 6.82 9.58
CA SER A 103 -12.56 7.31 8.44
C SER A 103 -11.70 8.32 7.70
N VAL A 104 -11.57 8.18 6.37
CA VAL A 104 -10.92 9.17 5.51
C VAL A 104 -11.86 9.51 4.36
N SER A 105 -12.22 10.77 4.24
CA SER A 105 -13.25 11.23 3.29
C SER A 105 -14.54 10.42 3.41
N GLY A 106 -14.94 10.02 4.62
CA GLY A 106 -16.12 9.19 4.88
C GLY A 106 -16.00 7.72 4.45
N ILE A 107 -14.78 7.23 4.20
CA ILE A 107 -14.49 5.84 3.84
C ILE A 107 -13.77 5.17 5.01
N PRO A 108 -14.30 4.06 5.56
CA PRO A 108 -13.61 3.32 6.61
C PRO A 108 -12.34 2.66 6.06
N VAL A 109 -11.24 2.83 6.76
CA VAL A 109 -9.93 2.25 6.46
C VAL A 109 -9.29 1.71 7.74
N MET A 110 -8.57 0.60 7.62
CA MET A 110 -7.76 0.07 8.72
C MET A 110 -6.36 0.67 8.64
N MET A 111 -6.05 1.64 9.50
CA MET A 111 -4.77 2.32 9.45
C MET A 111 -3.78 1.64 10.39
N GLU A 112 -3.02 0.69 9.85
CA GLU A 112 -1.83 0.10 10.46
C GLU A 112 -0.67 1.11 10.51
N PRO A 113 0.42 0.84 11.25
CA PRO A 113 1.65 1.63 11.15
C PRO A 113 2.05 1.83 9.69
N GLN A 114 2.54 3.02 9.36
CA GLN A 114 2.85 3.43 7.98
C GLN A 114 4.17 2.80 7.54
N LEU A 115 4.15 1.50 7.26
CA LEU A 115 5.31 0.69 6.93
C LEU A 115 5.47 0.61 5.41
N VAL A 116 6.57 1.14 4.90
CA VAL A 116 6.93 1.11 3.48
C VAL A 116 8.27 0.42 3.33
N LEU A 117 8.22 -0.81 2.82
CA LEU A 117 9.39 -1.58 2.47
C LEU A 117 9.52 -1.52 0.95
N SER A 118 10.51 -0.80 0.43
CA SER A 118 10.62 -0.54 -1.02
C SER A 118 10.91 -1.83 -1.80
N PRO A 119 10.65 -1.85 -3.13
CA PRO A 119 11.06 -2.97 -3.97
C PRO A 119 12.56 -3.26 -3.94
N ALA A 120 13.41 -2.25 -3.73
CA ALA A 120 14.85 -2.43 -3.54
C ALA A 120 15.12 -3.19 -2.23
N PHE A 121 14.46 -2.82 -1.14
CA PHE A 121 14.58 -3.53 0.13
C PHE A 121 13.99 -4.95 0.06
N ARG A 122 12.84 -5.12 -0.57
CA ARG A 122 12.14 -6.42 -0.64
C ARG A 122 11.57 -6.72 -2.02
N SER A 123 12.43 -7.20 -2.91
CA SER A 123 11.98 -7.71 -4.22
C SER A 123 11.05 -8.93 -4.09
N THR A 124 11.16 -9.71 -3.01
CA THR A 124 10.29 -10.86 -2.70
C THR A 124 9.90 -10.91 -1.23
N VAL A 125 8.89 -11.74 -0.90
CA VAL A 125 8.58 -12.08 0.49
C VAL A 125 9.79 -12.76 1.17
N SER A 126 10.44 -13.70 0.49
CA SER A 126 11.61 -14.41 1.04
C SER A 126 12.77 -13.47 1.37
N SER A 127 13.06 -12.48 0.53
CA SER A 127 14.13 -11.51 0.80
C SER A 127 13.82 -10.65 2.03
N ALA A 128 12.56 -10.25 2.21
CA ALA A 128 12.14 -9.52 3.40
C ALA A 128 12.29 -10.38 4.66
N MET A 129 11.81 -11.63 4.61
CA MET A 129 11.90 -12.58 5.73
C MET A 129 13.36 -12.84 6.12
N HIS A 130 14.27 -12.93 5.17
CA HIS A 130 15.70 -13.08 5.45
C HIS A 130 16.31 -11.83 6.11
N LYS A 131 15.98 -10.63 5.62
CA LYS A 131 16.54 -9.36 6.14
C LYS A 131 15.99 -8.96 7.51
N LEU A 132 14.78 -9.41 7.83
CA LEU A 132 14.07 -9.08 9.06
C LEU A 132 14.09 -10.23 10.09
N GLY A 133 14.33 -11.46 9.64
CA GLY A 133 14.29 -12.66 10.47
C GLY A 133 15.35 -12.65 11.57
N GLY A 134 14.94 -12.92 12.80
CA GLY A 134 15.83 -12.91 13.97
C GLY A 134 16.16 -11.53 14.51
N ALA A 135 15.67 -10.46 13.88
CA ALA A 135 15.83 -9.09 14.35
C ALA A 135 14.92 -8.78 15.55
N GLN A 136 15.42 -7.95 16.47
CA GLN A 136 14.65 -7.42 17.60
C GLN A 136 13.99 -6.10 17.18
N ILE A 137 12.81 -6.20 16.56
CA ILE A 137 12.08 -5.03 16.04
C ILE A 137 10.83 -4.78 16.89
N LYS A 138 10.67 -3.55 17.38
CA LYS A 138 9.47 -3.04 18.05
C LYS A 138 8.98 -1.78 17.34
N ILE A 139 7.70 -1.77 16.98
CA ILE A 139 7.08 -0.64 16.28
C ILE A 139 5.70 -0.36 16.86
N THR A 140 5.47 0.87 17.31
CA THR A 140 4.18 1.30 17.86
C THR A 140 3.12 1.53 16.78
N ALA A 141 1.83 1.50 17.16
CA ALA A 141 0.68 1.64 16.26
C ALA A 141 0.68 2.97 15.48
N ARG A 142 1.32 4.00 16.03
CA ARG A 142 1.40 5.36 15.47
C ARG A 142 2.59 5.59 14.54
N SER A 143 3.46 4.60 14.41
CA SER A 143 4.76 4.78 13.78
C SER A 143 4.72 4.79 12.25
N SER A 144 5.78 5.30 11.65
CA SER A 144 6.03 5.31 10.21
C SER A 144 7.46 4.87 9.94
N LEU A 145 7.64 3.87 9.08
CA LEU A 145 8.97 3.36 8.74
C LEU A 145 9.09 3.26 7.22
N VAL A 146 10.17 3.80 6.68
CA VAL A 146 10.58 3.53 5.31
C VAL A 146 11.95 2.88 5.32
N LEU A 147 12.05 1.70 4.71
CA LEU A 147 13.31 1.03 4.40
C LEU A 147 13.46 0.98 2.88
N ASP A 148 14.45 1.68 2.36
CA ASP A 148 14.67 1.84 0.91
C ASP A 148 16.12 1.66 0.50
N GLY A 149 16.48 0.45 0.11
CA GLY A 149 17.83 0.12 -0.29
C GLY A 149 18.03 -1.39 -0.35
N GLU A 150 18.85 -1.84 -1.29
CA GLU A 150 19.02 -3.27 -1.55
C GLU A 150 19.68 -3.99 -0.38
N ASP A 151 20.72 -3.42 0.23
CA ASP A 151 21.49 -4.11 1.26
C ASP A 151 21.35 -3.42 2.63
N ILE A 152 20.09 -3.31 3.09
CA ILE A 152 19.78 -2.89 4.46
C ILE A 152 19.44 -4.15 5.28
N LYS A 153 20.17 -4.39 6.37
CA LYS A 153 19.91 -5.43 7.36
C LYS A 153 19.50 -4.81 8.69
N VAL A 154 18.49 -5.37 9.34
CA VAL A 154 18.04 -4.90 10.66
C VAL A 154 18.39 -5.95 11.71
N GLU A 155 19.07 -5.55 12.79
CA GLU A 155 19.35 -6.41 13.94
C GLU A 155 18.51 -5.96 15.14
N GLN A 156 18.45 -4.66 15.42
CA GLN A 156 17.59 -4.10 16.47
C GLN A 156 17.02 -2.73 16.07
N LEU A 157 15.69 -2.58 16.21
CA LEU A 157 14.96 -1.34 15.96
C LEU A 157 13.87 -1.16 17.02
N ASP A 158 13.86 -0.01 17.70
CA ASP A 158 12.77 0.41 18.57
C ASP A 158 12.20 1.75 18.04
N LEU A 159 10.97 1.71 17.54
CA LEU A 159 10.35 2.83 16.81
C LEU A 159 9.01 3.23 17.43
N ASP A 160 8.99 4.47 17.96
CA ASP A 160 7.79 5.21 18.32
C ASP A 160 7.82 6.61 17.67
N GLY A 161 7.41 6.69 16.41
CA GLY A 161 7.49 7.92 15.63
C GLY A 161 7.74 7.63 14.16
N ALA A 162 8.49 8.48 13.47
CA ALA A 162 8.81 8.31 12.07
C ALA A 162 10.32 8.17 11.82
N ALA A 163 10.69 7.17 11.03
CA ALA A 163 12.04 6.94 10.54
C ALA A 163 12.05 6.59 9.04
N ARG A 164 13.07 7.07 8.34
CA ARG A 164 13.39 6.71 6.95
C ARG A 164 14.87 6.38 6.86
N ILE A 165 15.16 5.17 6.43
CA ILE A 165 16.51 4.70 6.15
C ILE A 165 16.58 4.37 4.68
N SER A 166 17.50 5.02 3.97
CA SER A 166 17.71 4.79 2.54
C SER A 166 19.19 4.71 2.18
N CYS A 167 19.52 3.88 1.20
CA CYS A 167 20.88 3.78 0.68
C CYS A 167 20.91 3.55 -0.82
N VAL A 168 21.95 4.07 -1.47
CA VAL A 168 22.20 3.86 -2.91
C VAL A 168 22.66 2.43 -3.20
N LEU A 169 22.66 2.06 -4.48
CA LEU A 169 23.25 0.80 -4.94
C LEU A 169 24.74 0.72 -4.56
N GLY A 170 25.18 -0.42 -4.05
CA GLY A 170 26.55 -0.64 -3.58
C GLY A 170 26.82 -0.19 -2.14
N ALA A 171 25.83 0.38 -1.45
CA ALA A 171 25.87 0.59 -0.01
C ALA A 171 25.29 -0.61 0.74
N SER A 172 26.00 -1.09 1.76
CA SER A 172 25.59 -2.13 2.71
C SER A 172 25.42 -1.50 4.09
N VAL A 173 24.18 -1.46 4.59
CA VAL A 173 23.81 -0.80 5.84
C VAL A 173 23.33 -1.85 6.85
N THR A 174 24.00 -1.93 8.00
CA THR A 174 23.52 -2.72 9.14
C THR A 174 22.94 -1.80 10.20
N ILE A 175 21.64 -1.91 10.46
CA ILE A 175 21.00 -1.31 11.63
C ILE A 175 21.24 -2.23 12.82
N ARG A 176 22.42 -2.09 13.44
CA ARG A 176 22.79 -2.89 14.62
C ARG A 176 21.89 -2.55 15.79
N LYS A 177 21.68 -1.25 16.02
CA LYS A 177 20.73 -0.73 17.00
C LYS A 177 20.27 0.66 16.57
N LEU A 178 18.96 0.86 16.54
CA LEU A 178 18.36 2.17 16.29
C LEU A 178 17.15 2.37 17.20
N THR A 179 17.18 3.40 18.04
CA THR A 179 16.02 3.84 18.83
C THR A 179 15.52 5.19 18.31
N VAL A 180 14.27 5.27 17.87
CA VAL A 180 13.67 6.50 17.35
C VAL A 180 12.34 6.77 18.04
N HIS A 181 12.35 7.70 18.98
CA HIS A 181 11.15 8.21 19.64
C HIS A 181 10.97 9.68 19.28
N ASN A 182 9.96 9.99 18.48
CA ASN A 182 9.74 11.34 17.98
C ASN A 182 8.26 11.64 17.68
N LYS A 183 7.95 12.89 17.34
CA LYS A 183 6.56 13.30 17.07
C LYS A 183 5.95 12.64 15.84
N GLY A 184 6.77 12.09 14.94
CA GLY A 184 6.33 11.26 13.83
C GLY A 184 5.50 12.01 12.79
N ARG A 185 4.60 11.26 12.14
CA ARG A 185 3.69 11.75 11.10
C ARG A 185 2.25 11.73 11.59
N VAL A 186 1.46 12.70 11.16
CA VAL A 186 0.04 12.81 11.52
C VAL A 186 -0.81 12.74 10.25
N LEU A 187 -1.76 11.81 10.23
CA LEU A 187 -2.75 11.75 9.17
C LEU A 187 -3.68 12.96 9.28
N ARG A 188 -3.82 13.71 8.20
CA ARG A 188 -4.73 14.85 8.09
C ARG A 188 -5.56 14.73 6.82
N GLU A 189 -6.88 14.77 6.96
CA GLU A 189 -7.78 14.84 5.82
C GLU A 189 -7.62 16.18 5.08
N LEU A 190 -7.75 16.13 3.76
CA LEU A 190 -7.72 17.34 2.95
C LEU A 190 -9.02 18.13 3.17
N SER A 191 -8.90 19.44 3.32
CA SER A 191 -10.04 20.34 3.37
C SER A 191 -10.77 20.39 2.02
N GLN A 192 -12.00 20.89 1.98
CA GLN A 192 -12.71 21.09 0.72
C GLN A 192 -11.97 22.05 -0.22
N GLU A 193 -11.30 23.05 0.35
CA GLU A 193 -10.47 24.02 -0.39
C GLU A 193 -9.25 23.33 -1.00
N GLU A 194 -8.54 22.48 -0.24
CA GLU A 194 -7.42 21.68 -0.75
C GLU A 194 -7.89 20.69 -1.83
N MET A 195 -9.07 20.08 -1.67
CA MET A 195 -9.64 19.17 -2.67
C MET A 195 -9.97 19.91 -3.98
N ALA A 196 -10.45 21.14 -3.90
CA ALA A 196 -10.78 21.97 -5.06
C ALA A 196 -9.55 22.63 -5.72
N SER A 197 -8.49 22.89 -4.95
CA SER A 197 -7.33 23.65 -5.39
C SER A 197 -6.51 22.94 -6.47
N PRO A 198 -6.20 23.56 -7.61
CA PRO A 198 -5.32 22.96 -8.63
C PRO A 198 -3.87 22.81 -8.14
N ALA A 199 -3.47 23.50 -7.06
CA ALA A 199 -2.14 23.37 -6.46
C ALA A 199 -1.97 22.07 -5.65
N THR A 200 -3.06 21.46 -5.19
CA THR A 200 -3.00 20.19 -4.47
C THR A 200 -2.72 19.05 -5.44
N PRO A 201 -1.64 18.26 -5.23
CA PRO A 201 -1.33 17.13 -6.09
C PRO A 201 -2.50 16.14 -6.22
N GLU A 202 -2.74 15.66 -7.44
CA GLU A 202 -3.85 14.74 -7.71
C GLU A 202 -3.77 13.45 -6.89
N LEU A 203 -2.55 12.95 -6.63
CA LEU A 203 -2.33 11.78 -5.76
C LEU A 203 -2.87 11.97 -4.33
N LEU A 204 -2.85 13.20 -3.80
CA LEU A 204 -3.43 13.51 -2.50
C LEU A 204 -4.95 13.61 -2.60
N LYS A 205 -5.47 14.23 -3.67
CA LYS A 205 -6.93 14.31 -3.93
C LYS A 205 -7.56 12.94 -4.12
N LEU A 206 -6.88 12.00 -4.79
CA LEU A 206 -7.39 10.64 -5.02
C LEU A 206 -7.60 9.86 -3.73
N ARG A 207 -6.76 10.09 -2.71
CA ARG A 207 -6.82 9.41 -1.41
C ARG A 207 -7.55 10.21 -0.33
N GLY A 208 -7.67 11.53 -0.48
CA GLY A 208 -8.44 12.41 0.40
C GLY A 208 -7.75 12.80 1.71
N TYR A 209 -6.47 12.48 1.87
CA TYR A 209 -5.67 12.85 3.04
C TYR A 209 -4.19 12.99 2.69
N THR A 210 -3.43 13.55 3.63
CA THR A 210 -1.97 13.60 3.63
C THR A 210 -1.42 13.11 4.98
N PHE A 211 -0.12 12.89 5.04
CA PHE A 211 0.61 12.70 6.29
C PHE A 211 1.51 13.91 6.53
N ASP A 212 1.12 14.76 7.46
CA ASP A 212 1.94 15.89 7.87
C ASP A 212 3.15 15.37 8.65
N ILE A 213 4.35 15.73 8.21
CA ILE A 213 5.61 15.32 8.84
C ILE A 213 5.89 16.30 9.97
N VAL A 214 5.60 15.90 11.22
CA VAL A 214 5.89 16.72 12.40
C VAL A 214 7.35 16.54 12.80
N GLU A 215 7.83 15.30 12.79
CA GLU A 215 9.24 14.97 13.03
C GLU A 215 9.56 13.63 12.35
N GLU A 216 10.76 13.50 11.78
CA GLU A 216 11.20 12.27 11.13
C GLU A 216 12.72 12.12 11.23
N ARG A 217 13.18 10.96 11.72
CA ARG A 217 14.60 10.60 11.64
C ARG A 217 14.91 10.14 10.21
N ARG A 218 15.72 10.90 9.49
CA ARG A 218 16.21 10.53 8.15
C ARG A 218 17.67 10.12 8.23
N ILE A 219 17.98 8.93 7.75
CA ILE A 219 19.34 8.41 7.60
C ILE A 219 19.50 7.99 6.15
N GLN A 220 20.40 8.67 5.44
CA GLN A 220 20.59 8.50 4.01
C GLN A 220 22.07 8.26 3.73
N PHE A 221 22.35 7.20 2.98
CA PHE A 221 23.70 6.84 2.53
C PHE A 221 23.76 6.99 1.01
N ASP A 222 24.39 8.08 0.57
CA ASP A 222 24.44 8.48 -0.84
C ASP A 222 25.65 7.95 -1.60
N GLU A 223 26.58 7.31 -0.90
CA GLU A 223 27.79 6.73 -1.47
C GLU A 223 27.82 5.21 -1.25
N PRO A 224 28.40 4.43 -2.18
CA PRO A 224 28.70 3.02 -1.94
C PRO A 224 29.65 2.85 -0.74
N GLY A 225 29.47 1.77 0.01
CA GLY A 225 30.27 1.53 1.20
C GLY A 225 29.59 0.63 2.23
N VAL A 226 30.28 0.39 3.35
CA VAL A 226 29.73 -0.38 4.47
C VAL A 226 29.45 0.58 5.62
N TYR A 227 28.21 0.57 6.09
CA TYR A 227 27.70 1.46 7.12
C TYR A 227 27.06 0.68 8.26
N VAL A 228 27.21 1.20 9.48
CA VAL A 228 26.56 0.67 10.67
C VAL A 228 25.83 1.80 11.38
N ILE A 229 24.57 1.56 11.71
CA ILE A 229 23.77 2.42 12.58
C ILE A 229 23.73 1.77 13.97
N GLU A 230 24.24 2.48 14.97
CA GLU A 230 24.29 2.05 16.36
C GLU A 230 24.02 3.25 17.27
N GLU A 231 22.74 3.66 17.36
CA GLU A 231 22.25 4.82 18.14
C GLU A 231 20.96 4.54 18.93
#